data_AF-A0A7V3ZKB2-F1
#
_entry.id   AF-A0A7V3ZKB2-F1
#
_cell.length_a   1.000
_cell.length_b   1.000
_cell.length_c   1.000
_cell.angle_alpha   90.00
_cell.angle_beta   90.00
_cell.angle_gamma   90.00
#
_symmetry.space_group_name_H-M   'P 1'
#
loop_
_entity.id
_entity.type
_entity.pdbx_description
1 polymer ?
#
loop_
_entity_poly.entity_id
_entity_poly.type
_entity_poly.pdbx_seq_one_letter_code
_entity_poly.pdbx_strand_id
1 'polypeptide(L)'
;MNKDIERKVIAILEILSNYTEPIGANTISEKLLEKGIELSDRAVRYHLKIMDERGLTKVVGKKGRLITEKGREEIKKALVADKLGFIISKIENLAYQVTLDKSTGKGTVILNLSVIPKKDLKKALNIMKDILKKGYGISEKIIIFDEEEEEISPGVFVPEKSVIIGTVCSVTIHGILIKNGIPVSAKFAGVLEVKENEPIRFLEAITYNGSTLDPLEIFIKSRMTSLSSVVKRGEGKVLATFREIPNSAREDAQNIIEMLKDIGIKGKIYLGKPNQEIFGIPVTQETSALVIVGGLNPIAGIIEANIEAENKAMSILYNYEQLQPIKEYL
;
A
#
# COMPACT_ATOMS: atom_id res chain seq x y z
N MET A 1 -14.57 -1.48 29.39
CA MET A 1 -15.86 -1.59 28.65
C MET A 1 -15.85 -2.93 27.92
N ASN A 2 -16.96 -3.64 27.78
CA ASN A 2 -16.97 -4.91 27.03
C ASN A 2 -16.54 -4.65 25.58
N LYS A 3 -15.55 -5.40 25.05
CA LYS A 3 -14.96 -5.20 23.72
C LYS A 3 -16.00 -5.22 22.59
N ASP A 4 -17.06 -5.99 22.75
CA ASP A 4 -18.19 -6.06 21.80
C ASP A 4 -19.02 -4.76 21.77
N ILE A 5 -19.20 -4.12 22.94
CA ILE A 5 -19.91 -2.83 23.04
C ILE A 5 -19.08 -1.72 22.39
N GLU A 6 -17.77 -1.74 22.57
CA GLU A 6 -16.85 -0.77 21.97
C GLU A 6 -16.86 -0.87 20.44
N ARG A 7 -16.77 -2.07 19.88
CA ARG A 7 -16.87 -2.31 18.43
C ARG A 7 -18.18 -1.79 17.83
N LYS A 8 -19.31 -2.03 18.51
CA LYS A 8 -20.63 -1.52 18.11
C LYS A 8 -20.71 0.01 18.13
N VAL A 9 -20.11 0.63 19.15
CA VAL A 9 -20.04 2.09 19.29
C VAL A 9 -19.23 2.70 18.13
N ILE A 10 -18.07 2.13 17.80
CA ILE A 10 -17.24 2.62 16.70
C ILE A 10 -17.91 2.44 15.35
N ALA A 11 -18.51 1.28 15.08
CA ALA A 11 -19.21 1.05 13.82
C ALA A 11 -20.36 2.05 13.59
N ILE A 12 -21.10 2.42 14.64
CA ILE A 12 -22.14 3.47 14.57
C ILE A 12 -21.53 4.83 14.23
N LEU A 13 -20.41 5.21 14.88
CA LEU A 13 -19.73 6.46 14.61
C LEU A 13 -19.18 6.50 13.17
N GLU A 14 -18.59 5.41 12.67
CA GLU A 14 -18.14 5.30 11.28
C GLU A 14 -19.28 5.53 10.29
N ILE A 15 -20.43 4.89 10.51
CA ILE A 15 -21.61 5.07 9.66
C ILE A 15 -22.01 6.54 9.68
N LEU A 16 -22.14 7.17 10.86
CA LEU A 16 -22.47 8.59 10.97
C LEU A 16 -21.44 9.51 10.31
N SER A 17 -20.16 9.13 10.28
CA SER A 17 -19.09 9.95 9.71
C SER A 17 -19.16 10.11 8.19
N ASN A 18 -19.86 9.19 7.51
CA ASN A 18 -20.06 9.16 6.06
C ASN A 18 -21.27 10.01 5.60
N TYR A 19 -22.03 10.60 6.52
CA TYR A 19 -23.19 11.42 6.20
C TYR A 19 -22.98 12.85 6.70
N THR A 20 -23.33 13.81 5.84
CA THR A 20 -23.41 15.23 6.20
C THR A 20 -24.75 15.60 6.82
N GLU A 21 -25.80 14.83 6.51
CA GLU A 21 -27.16 15.00 7.03
C GLU A 21 -27.44 14.10 8.25
N PRO A 22 -28.35 14.49 9.16
CA PRO A 22 -28.69 13.66 10.32
C PRO A 22 -29.38 12.36 9.87
N ILE A 23 -28.86 11.22 10.34
CA ILE A 23 -29.44 9.91 10.03
C ILE A 23 -30.08 9.25 11.25
N GLY A 24 -31.16 8.50 11.00
CA GLY A 24 -31.96 7.83 12.01
C GLY A 24 -31.44 6.44 12.37
N ALA A 25 -31.94 5.90 13.48
CA ALA A 25 -31.54 4.59 14.00
C ALA A 25 -31.83 3.42 13.03
N ASN A 26 -32.86 3.56 12.18
CA ASN A 26 -33.23 2.56 11.18
C ASN A 26 -32.16 2.45 10.08
N THR A 27 -31.78 3.58 9.46
CA THR A 27 -30.69 3.63 8.47
C THR A 27 -29.36 3.13 9.05
N ILE A 28 -29.07 3.48 10.31
CA ILE A 28 -27.86 3.01 10.99
C ILE A 28 -27.91 1.48 11.19
N SER A 29 -29.06 0.94 11.61
CA SER A 29 -29.29 -0.50 11.79
C SER A 29 -29.07 -1.29 10.48
N GLU A 30 -29.63 -0.82 9.36
CA GLU A 30 -29.42 -1.41 8.03
C GLU A 30 -27.94 -1.41 7.62
N LYS A 31 -27.23 -0.30 7.83
CA LYS A 31 -25.79 -0.19 7.53
C LYS A 31 -24.90 -1.00 8.46
N LEU A 32 -25.32 -1.23 9.70
CA LEU A 32 -24.62 -2.14 10.61
C LEU A 32 -24.78 -3.59 10.16
N LEU A 33 -25.96 -3.97 9.65
CA LEU A 33 -26.21 -5.30 9.12
C LEU A 33 -25.34 -5.61 7.90
N GLU A 34 -25.15 -4.64 6.99
CA GLU A 34 -24.20 -4.73 5.85
C GLU A 34 -22.75 -5.00 6.33
N LYS A 35 -22.39 -4.57 7.55
CA LYS A 35 -21.09 -4.78 8.20
C LYS A 35 -21.06 -6.04 9.09
N GLY A 36 -22.10 -6.87 9.07
CA GLY A 36 -22.21 -8.09 9.88
C GLY A 36 -22.46 -7.84 11.38
N ILE A 37 -22.99 -6.67 11.75
CA ILE A 37 -23.33 -6.30 13.13
C ILE A 37 -24.85 -6.24 13.27
N GLU A 38 -25.43 -7.22 13.95
CA GLU A 38 -26.86 -7.23 14.22
C GLU A 38 -27.21 -6.37 15.44
N LEU A 39 -27.88 -5.24 15.20
CA LEU A 39 -28.44 -4.38 16.23
C LEU A 39 -29.82 -3.89 15.82
N SER A 40 -30.84 -4.13 16.66
CA SER A 40 -32.18 -3.57 16.42
C SER A 40 -32.19 -2.05 16.52
N ASP A 41 -33.14 -1.39 15.86
CA ASP A 41 -33.35 0.07 15.94
C ASP A 41 -33.42 0.59 17.38
N ARG A 42 -34.02 -0.21 18.30
CA ARG A 42 -34.10 0.12 19.73
C ARG A 42 -32.72 0.10 20.39
N ALA A 43 -31.91 -0.91 20.09
CA ALA A 43 -30.54 -1.01 20.60
C ALA A 43 -29.64 0.10 20.03
N VAL A 44 -29.79 0.44 18.75
CA VAL A 44 -29.09 1.58 18.13
C VAL A 44 -29.47 2.89 18.83
N ARG A 45 -30.75 3.15 19.10
CA ARG A 45 -31.18 4.35 19.86
C ARG A 45 -30.58 4.42 21.27
N TYR A 46 -30.44 3.27 21.93
CA TYR A 46 -29.81 3.18 23.24
C TYR A 46 -28.33 3.60 23.19
N HIS A 47 -27.57 3.06 22.23
CA HIS A 47 -26.16 3.47 22.03
C HIS A 47 -26.02 4.95 21.68
N LEU A 48 -26.87 5.46 20.78
CA LEU A 48 -26.86 6.88 20.40
C LEU A 48 -27.11 7.80 21.60
N LYS A 49 -28.02 7.44 22.51
CA LYS A 49 -28.25 8.24 23.73
C LYS A 49 -26.99 8.34 24.59
N ILE A 50 -26.27 7.24 24.78
CA ILE A 50 -25.02 7.22 25.54
C ILE A 50 -23.92 8.02 24.81
N MET A 51 -23.89 7.96 23.48
CA MET A 51 -22.96 8.77 22.67
C MET A 51 -23.26 10.26 22.75
N ASP A 52 -24.54 10.64 22.78
CA ASP A 52 -25.00 12.02 22.96
C ASP A 52 -24.52 12.54 24.34
N GLU A 53 -24.69 11.76 25.41
CA GLU A 53 -24.21 12.08 26.77
C GLU A 53 -22.68 12.22 26.84
N ARG A 54 -21.95 11.46 26.02
CA ARG A 54 -20.47 11.52 25.92
C ARG A 54 -19.97 12.62 24.97
N GLY A 55 -20.87 13.30 24.25
CA GLY A 55 -20.57 14.33 23.27
C GLY A 55 -19.95 13.80 21.97
N LEU A 56 -20.13 12.52 21.65
CA LEU A 56 -19.63 11.88 20.42
C LEU A 56 -20.59 12.08 19.24
N THR A 57 -21.88 12.24 19.55
CA THR A 57 -22.94 12.54 18.58
C THR A 57 -23.78 13.71 19.07
N LYS A 58 -24.53 14.32 18.15
CA LYS A 58 -25.45 15.42 18.43
C LYS A 58 -26.82 15.14 17.83
N VAL A 59 -27.87 15.23 18.65
CA VAL A 59 -29.26 15.08 18.21
C VAL A 59 -29.69 16.28 17.36
N VAL A 60 -30.31 16.02 16.21
CA VAL A 60 -30.91 17.03 15.34
C VAL A 60 -32.40 16.74 15.18
N GLY A 61 -33.18 17.14 16.18
CA GLY A 61 -34.64 16.97 16.22
C GLY A 61 -35.08 15.53 15.95
N LYS A 62 -36.14 15.36 15.15
CA LYS A 62 -36.63 14.03 14.72
C LYS A 62 -35.85 13.42 13.55
N LYS A 63 -34.93 14.18 12.93
CA LYS A 63 -34.20 13.76 11.72
C LYS A 63 -33.14 12.72 12.01
N GLY A 64 -32.49 12.78 13.18
CA GLY A 64 -31.46 11.81 13.54
C GLY A 64 -30.33 12.40 14.37
N ARG A 65 -29.13 11.83 14.21
CA ARG A 65 -27.90 12.30 14.84
C ARG A 65 -26.87 12.69 13.79
N LEU A 66 -26.04 13.65 14.14
CA LEU A 66 -24.77 13.94 13.47
C LEU A 66 -23.61 13.52 14.36
N ILE A 67 -22.49 13.17 13.75
CA ILE A 67 -21.24 12.98 14.47
C ILE A 67 -20.63 14.33 14.87
N THR A 68 -19.99 14.39 16.04
CA THR A 68 -19.21 15.57 16.48
C THR A 68 -17.73 15.40 16.12
N GLU A 69 -16.92 16.46 16.23
CA GLU A 69 -15.46 16.33 16.04
C GLU A 69 -14.85 15.36 17.05
N LYS A 70 -15.32 15.39 18.31
CA LYS A 70 -14.92 14.41 19.34
C LYS A 70 -15.28 12.98 18.94
N GLY A 71 -16.45 12.77 18.31
CA GLY A 71 -16.82 11.48 17.74
C GLY A 71 -15.87 11.04 16.62
N ARG A 72 -15.44 11.96 15.74
CA ARG A 72 -14.44 11.69 14.69
C ARG A 72 -13.07 11.36 15.27
N GLU A 73 -12.66 12.01 16.35
CA GLU A 73 -11.44 11.66 17.09
C GLU A 73 -11.54 10.29 17.78
N GLU A 74 -12.71 9.93 18.31
CA GLU A 74 -12.93 8.65 18.96
C GLU A 74 -12.82 7.49 17.97
N ILE A 75 -13.34 7.67 16.75
CA ILE A 75 -13.10 6.76 15.62
C ILE A 75 -11.59 6.60 15.43
N LYS A 76 -10.83 7.70 15.29
CA LYS A 76 -9.37 7.66 15.10
C LYS A 76 -8.63 6.86 16.18
N LYS A 77 -9.08 6.93 17.45
CA LYS A 77 -8.45 6.27 18.60
C LYS A 77 -8.78 4.78 18.72
N ALA A 78 -10.05 4.40 18.59
CA ALA A 78 -10.47 3.01 18.76
C ALA A 78 -10.10 2.11 17.56
N LEU A 79 -9.80 2.72 16.42
CA LEU A 79 -9.41 2.05 15.18
C LEU A 79 -8.12 1.22 15.24
N VAL A 80 -7.26 1.32 16.26
CA VAL A 80 -5.95 0.63 16.21
C VAL A 80 -6.08 -0.89 16.29
N ALA A 81 -6.97 -1.41 17.14
CA ALA A 81 -7.18 -2.86 17.28
C ALA A 81 -8.00 -3.43 16.10
N ASP A 82 -8.97 -2.67 15.58
CA ASP A 82 -9.79 -3.07 14.42
C ASP A 82 -9.06 -2.90 13.08
N LYS A 83 -7.96 -2.13 13.04
CA LYS A 83 -7.05 -2.01 11.88
C LYS A 83 -5.94 -3.06 11.87
N LEU A 84 -5.82 -3.92 12.89
CA LEU A 84 -4.86 -5.02 12.84
C LEU A 84 -5.21 -5.92 11.64
N GLY A 85 -4.23 -6.14 10.77
CA GLY A 85 -4.41 -6.86 9.52
C GLY A 85 -4.99 -6.02 8.36
N PHE A 86 -5.24 -4.72 8.55
CA PHE A 86 -5.72 -3.85 7.47
C PHE A 86 -4.79 -3.86 6.26
N ILE A 87 -3.48 -3.83 6.49
CA ILE A 87 -2.49 -3.83 5.40
C ILE A 87 -2.51 -5.15 4.64
N ILE A 88 -2.56 -6.30 5.33
CA ILE A 88 -2.61 -7.59 4.62
C ILE A 88 -3.91 -7.74 3.82
N SER A 89 -5.07 -7.37 4.40
CA SER A 89 -6.34 -7.39 3.67
C SER A 89 -6.34 -6.43 2.48
N LYS A 90 -5.72 -5.24 2.61
CA LYS A 90 -5.56 -4.30 1.50
C LYS A 90 -4.69 -4.90 0.38
N ILE A 91 -3.59 -5.56 0.73
CA ILE A 91 -2.72 -6.26 -0.23
C ILE A 91 -3.50 -7.32 -1.00
N GLU A 92 -4.28 -8.15 -0.32
CA GLU A 92 -5.08 -9.23 -0.93
C GLU A 92 -6.15 -8.68 -1.88
N ASN A 93 -6.93 -7.69 -1.42
CA ASN A 93 -7.98 -7.07 -2.22
C ASN A 93 -7.44 -6.37 -3.46
N LEU A 94 -6.29 -5.68 -3.35
CA LEU A 94 -5.65 -5.04 -4.49
C LEU A 94 -5.06 -6.06 -5.46
N ALA A 95 -4.37 -7.09 -4.94
CA ALA A 95 -3.80 -8.15 -5.77
C ALA A 95 -4.88 -8.82 -6.62
N TYR A 96 -6.06 -9.09 -6.05
CA TYR A 96 -7.19 -9.67 -6.77
C TYR A 96 -7.64 -8.83 -7.99
N GLN A 97 -7.56 -7.50 -7.88
CA GLN A 97 -8.03 -6.57 -8.90
C GLN A 97 -7.04 -6.33 -10.06
N VAL A 98 -5.78 -6.75 -9.94
CA VAL A 98 -4.74 -6.60 -10.99
C VAL A 98 -5.11 -7.40 -12.23
N THR A 99 -5.31 -6.82 -13.40
CA THR A 99 -5.65 -7.54 -14.65
C THR A 99 -4.51 -7.61 -15.67
N LEU A 100 -3.31 -7.11 -15.33
CA LEU A 100 -2.17 -7.11 -16.23
C LEU A 100 -1.87 -8.50 -16.81
N ASP A 101 -1.98 -8.62 -18.13
CA ASP A 101 -1.65 -9.82 -18.87
C ASP A 101 -0.15 -9.84 -19.22
N LYS A 102 0.52 -10.93 -18.81
CA LYS A 102 1.97 -11.11 -18.95
C LYS A 102 2.45 -11.23 -20.41
N SER A 103 1.55 -11.55 -21.35
CA SER A 103 1.90 -11.76 -22.75
C SER A 103 1.73 -10.49 -23.59
N THR A 104 0.69 -9.72 -23.30
CA THR A 104 0.33 -8.51 -24.06
C THR A 104 0.82 -7.22 -23.41
N GLY A 105 1.14 -7.24 -22.12
CA GLY A 105 1.51 -6.04 -21.36
C GLY A 105 0.35 -5.03 -21.24
N LYS A 106 -0.90 -5.50 -21.27
CA LYS A 106 -2.10 -4.67 -21.13
C LYS A 106 -2.90 -5.07 -19.90
N GLY A 107 -3.59 -4.11 -19.31
CA GLY A 107 -4.45 -4.32 -18.14
C GLY A 107 -4.02 -3.48 -16.95
N THR A 108 -4.66 -3.72 -15.81
CA THR A 108 -4.52 -2.88 -14.63
C THR A 108 -3.37 -3.33 -13.74
N VAL A 109 -2.63 -2.35 -13.22
CA VAL A 109 -1.58 -2.49 -12.20
C VAL A 109 -1.90 -1.62 -11.01
N ILE A 110 -1.22 -1.85 -9.90
CA ILE A 110 -1.33 -1.00 -8.71
C ILE A 110 -0.19 0.01 -8.73
N LEU A 111 -0.51 1.29 -8.53
CA LEU A 111 0.47 2.35 -8.38
C LEU A 111 0.64 2.76 -6.92
N ASN A 112 1.89 3.03 -6.53
CA ASN A 112 2.16 3.94 -5.43
C ASN A 112 2.14 5.35 -5.98
N LEU A 113 1.62 6.30 -5.21
CA LEU A 113 1.59 7.71 -5.58
C LEU A 113 2.52 8.49 -4.66
N SER A 114 3.28 9.41 -5.24
CA SER A 114 4.19 10.26 -4.49
C SER A 114 4.06 11.70 -4.95
N VAL A 115 3.71 12.58 -4.02
CA VAL A 115 3.56 14.01 -4.26
C VAL A 115 4.91 14.67 -4.04
N ILE A 116 5.39 15.45 -5.02
CA ILE A 116 6.62 16.24 -4.89
C ILE A 116 6.39 17.68 -5.35
N PRO A 117 7.18 18.66 -4.88
CA PRO A 117 7.14 20.02 -5.41
C PRO A 117 7.49 20.04 -6.91
N LYS A 118 6.67 20.73 -7.71
CA LYS A 118 6.84 20.82 -9.17
C LYS A 118 8.20 21.38 -9.58
N LYS A 119 8.73 22.34 -8.81
CA LYS A 119 10.06 22.95 -9.01
C LYS A 119 11.21 21.92 -8.97
N ASP A 120 11.03 20.81 -8.26
CA ASP A 120 12.06 19.79 -8.05
C ASP A 120 11.93 18.60 -9.02
N LEU A 121 10.89 18.58 -9.88
CA LEU A 121 10.55 17.46 -10.75
C LEU A 121 11.74 17.00 -11.62
N LYS A 122 12.41 17.91 -12.31
CA LYS A 122 13.55 17.56 -13.18
C LYS A 122 14.69 16.89 -12.41
N LYS A 123 14.98 17.37 -11.20
CA LYS A 123 16.01 16.78 -10.33
C LYS A 123 15.56 15.41 -9.82
N ALA A 124 14.30 15.29 -9.41
CA ALA A 124 13.70 14.03 -8.97
C ALA A 124 13.74 12.94 -10.05
N LEU A 125 13.33 13.26 -11.29
CA LEU A 125 13.34 12.32 -12.41
C LEU A 125 14.75 11.81 -12.74
N ASN A 126 15.78 12.66 -12.64
CA ASN A 126 17.16 12.21 -12.86
C ASN A 126 17.62 11.21 -11.80
N ILE A 127 17.30 11.46 -10.52
CA ILE A 127 17.61 10.52 -9.43
C ILE A 127 16.86 9.20 -9.62
N MET A 128 15.56 9.28 -9.90
CA MET A 128 14.72 8.11 -10.14
C MET A 128 15.23 7.29 -11.31
N LYS A 129 15.64 7.92 -12.43
CA LYS A 129 16.18 7.21 -13.59
C LYS A 129 17.38 6.35 -13.21
N ASP A 130 18.31 6.91 -12.46
CA ASP A 130 19.54 6.19 -12.08
C ASP A 130 19.23 4.98 -11.17
N ILE A 131 18.24 5.13 -10.27
CA ILE A 131 17.77 4.06 -9.39
C ILE A 131 17.03 2.97 -10.18
N LEU A 132 16.09 3.37 -11.04
CA LEU A 132 15.28 2.46 -11.86
C LEU A 132 16.15 1.66 -12.84
N LYS A 133 17.10 2.31 -13.50
CA LYS A 133 18.06 1.68 -14.43
C LYS A 133 18.91 0.60 -13.76
N LYS A 134 19.14 0.71 -12.44
CA LYS A 134 19.86 -0.29 -11.63
C LYS A 134 18.95 -1.42 -11.12
N GLY A 135 17.67 -1.43 -11.48
CA GLY A 135 16.69 -2.44 -11.08
C GLY A 135 16.14 -2.26 -9.67
N TYR A 136 16.36 -1.10 -9.03
CA TYR A 136 15.83 -0.76 -7.71
C TYR A 136 14.44 -0.12 -7.78
N GLY A 137 13.62 -0.57 -8.72
CA GLY A 137 12.17 -0.35 -8.76
C GLY A 137 11.53 -1.48 -9.55
N ILE A 138 10.19 -1.55 -9.57
CA ILE A 138 9.48 -2.67 -10.20
C ILE A 138 9.51 -2.60 -11.73
N SER A 139 9.33 -1.39 -12.27
CA SER A 139 9.33 -1.08 -13.70
C SER A 139 10.02 0.26 -13.91
N GLU A 140 10.66 0.44 -15.06
CA GLU A 140 11.16 1.76 -15.49
C GLU A 140 10.03 2.67 -15.99
N LYS A 141 8.83 2.12 -16.19
CA LYS A 141 7.65 2.90 -16.58
C LYS A 141 7.02 3.59 -15.37
N ILE A 142 6.70 4.86 -15.55
CA ILE A 142 6.03 5.71 -14.57
C ILE A 142 4.92 6.52 -15.25
N ILE A 143 4.09 7.16 -14.44
CA ILE A 143 3.15 8.19 -14.87
C ILE A 143 3.37 9.44 -14.03
N ILE A 144 3.18 10.62 -14.63
CA ILE A 144 3.26 11.91 -13.95
C ILE A 144 1.93 12.62 -14.17
N PHE A 145 1.32 13.08 -13.09
CA PHE A 145 0.15 13.96 -13.11
C PHE A 145 0.61 15.35 -12.67
N ASP A 146 0.44 16.34 -13.55
CA ASP A 146 0.97 17.70 -13.43
C ASP A 146 -0.09 18.80 -13.62
N GLU A 147 -1.34 18.41 -13.84
CA GLU A 147 -2.46 19.34 -13.95
C GLU A 147 -3.02 19.62 -12.55
N GLU A 148 -2.87 20.86 -12.07
CA GLU A 148 -3.36 21.26 -10.74
C GLU A 148 -4.87 21.03 -10.63
N GLU A 149 -5.32 20.55 -9.46
CA GLU A 149 -6.72 20.19 -9.18
C GLU A 149 -7.29 19.05 -10.03
N GLU A 150 -6.49 18.40 -10.90
CA GLU A 150 -6.91 17.19 -11.60
C GLU A 150 -7.22 16.06 -10.61
N GLU A 151 -8.42 15.50 -10.69
CA GLU A 151 -8.80 14.30 -9.95
C GLU A 151 -8.34 13.04 -10.69
N ILE A 152 -7.22 12.46 -10.26
CA ILE A 152 -6.62 11.29 -10.91
C ILE A 152 -7.27 9.97 -10.47
N SER A 153 -7.99 9.99 -9.35
CA SER A 153 -8.75 8.88 -8.78
C SER A 153 -9.71 9.43 -7.71
N PRO A 154 -10.83 8.77 -7.38
CA PRO A 154 -11.79 9.29 -6.41
C PRO A 154 -11.15 9.78 -5.10
N GLY A 155 -11.22 11.09 -4.87
CA GLY A 155 -10.65 11.74 -3.69
C GLY A 155 -9.13 11.93 -3.70
N VAL A 156 -8.46 11.78 -4.86
CA VAL A 156 -7.03 12.01 -5.05
C VAL A 156 -6.85 13.09 -6.11
N PHE A 157 -6.45 14.27 -5.65
CA PHE A 157 -6.24 15.45 -6.48
C PHE A 157 -4.76 15.81 -6.54
N VAL A 158 -4.32 16.34 -7.67
CA VAL A 158 -2.99 16.96 -7.80
C VAL A 158 -2.96 18.26 -7.00
N PRO A 159 -2.14 18.38 -5.94
CA PRO A 159 -2.09 19.60 -5.15
C PRO A 159 -1.45 20.76 -5.92
N GLU A 160 -1.79 22.00 -5.54
CA GLU A 160 -1.14 23.20 -6.08
C GLU A 160 0.39 23.12 -6.00
N LYS A 161 1.08 23.63 -7.03
CA LYS A 161 2.56 23.71 -7.13
C LYS A 161 3.27 22.37 -6.95
N SER A 162 2.55 21.28 -7.12
CA SER A 162 3.02 19.91 -6.88
C SER A 162 2.72 19.04 -8.09
N VAL A 163 3.38 17.90 -8.14
CA VAL A 163 3.13 16.85 -9.14
C VAL A 163 3.00 15.52 -8.43
N ILE A 164 2.18 14.63 -8.98
CA ILE A 164 2.05 13.27 -8.49
C ILE A 164 2.81 12.34 -9.42
N ILE A 165 3.74 11.56 -8.87
CA ILE A 165 4.45 10.51 -9.59
C ILE A 165 3.88 9.16 -9.21
N GLY A 166 3.47 8.39 -10.21
CA GLY A 166 3.00 7.01 -10.05
C GLY A 166 4.09 6.00 -10.38
N THR A 167 4.44 5.12 -9.43
CA THR A 167 5.35 3.98 -9.64
C THR A 167 4.64 2.64 -9.42
N VAL A 168 5.02 1.61 -10.18
CA VAL A 168 4.40 0.29 -10.06
C VAL A 168 4.70 -0.33 -8.68
N CYS A 169 3.65 -0.79 -8.00
CA CYS A 169 3.73 -1.45 -6.70
C CYS A 169 4.05 -2.95 -6.84
N SER A 170 4.79 -3.53 -5.88
CA SER A 170 5.12 -4.96 -5.87
C SER A 170 3.90 -5.87 -5.69
N VAL A 171 2.78 -5.35 -5.17
CA VAL A 171 1.49 -6.05 -5.13
C VAL A 171 0.95 -6.34 -6.53
N THR A 172 1.43 -5.64 -7.58
CA THR A 172 1.12 -5.99 -8.97
C THR A 172 1.62 -7.40 -9.31
N ILE A 173 2.86 -7.72 -8.95
CA ILE A 173 3.45 -9.06 -9.16
C ILE A 173 2.67 -10.10 -8.35
N HIS A 174 2.24 -9.75 -7.14
CA HIS A 174 1.35 -10.61 -6.34
C HIS A 174 0.07 -10.95 -7.09
N GLY A 175 -0.62 -9.95 -7.62
CA GLY A 175 -1.86 -10.11 -8.38
C GLY A 175 -1.69 -11.00 -9.61
N ILE A 176 -0.58 -10.82 -10.34
CA ILE A 176 -0.27 -11.65 -11.50
C ILE A 176 -0.08 -13.12 -11.09
N LEU A 177 0.69 -13.39 -10.03
CA LEU A 177 0.93 -14.76 -9.58
C LEU A 177 -0.37 -15.46 -9.16
N ILE A 178 -1.22 -14.81 -8.36
CA ILE A 178 -2.50 -15.42 -7.93
C ILE A 178 -3.45 -15.68 -9.10
N LYS A 179 -3.45 -14.82 -10.13
CA LYS A 179 -4.26 -15.02 -11.34
C LYS A 179 -3.78 -16.17 -12.21
N ASN A 180 -2.53 -16.60 -12.02
CA ASN A 180 -1.97 -17.78 -12.65
C ASN A 180 -2.01 -19.01 -11.72
N GLY A 181 -2.86 -18.97 -10.68
CA GLY A 181 -3.08 -20.11 -9.79
C GLY A 181 -2.00 -20.32 -8.73
N ILE A 182 -1.10 -19.35 -8.53
CA ILE A 182 0.00 -19.45 -7.56
C ILE A 182 -0.40 -18.74 -6.26
N PRO A 183 -0.58 -19.48 -5.16
CA PRO A 183 -0.80 -18.86 -3.85
C PRO A 183 0.42 -18.06 -3.42
N VAL A 184 0.20 -16.87 -2.87
CA VAL A 184 1.28 -16.01 -2.38
C VAL A 184 0.90 -15.47 -1.01
N SER A 185 1.78 -15.63 -0.03
CA SER A 185 1.62 -15.11 1.32
C SER A 185 2.56 -13.94 1.53
N ALA A 186 2.02 -12.71 1.67
CA ALA A 186 2.83 -11.54 2.00
C ALA A 186 3.18 -11.54 3.49
N LYS A 187 4.47 -11.53 3.84
CA LYS A 187 4.91 -11.65 5.24
C LYS A 187 5.28 -10.31 5.85
N PHE A 188 6.21 -9.60 5.22
CA PHE A 188 6.72 -8.32 5.72
C PHE A 188 7.31 -7.45 4.61
N ALA A 189 7.60 -6.21 4.95
CA ALA A 189 8.55 -5.37 4.22
C ALA A 189 9.72 -5.03 5.13
N GLY A 190 10.87 -4.73 4.54
CA GLY A 190 12.10 -4.56 5.30
C GLY A 190 13.17 -3.76 4.57
N VAL A 191 14.24 -3.48 5.32
CA VAL A 191 15.46 -2.84 4.83
C VAL A 191 16.47 -3.94 4.51
N LEU A 192 16.86 -4.04 3.24
CA LEU A 192 17.77 -5.04 2.69
C LEU A 192 19.14 -4.41 2.48
N GLU A 193 20.17 -5.00 3.10
CA GLU A 193 21.57 -4.65 2.90
C GLU A 193 22.05 -5.12 1.53
N VAL A 194 22.75 -4.25 0.81
CA VAL A 194 23.39 -4.53 -0.47
C VAL A 194 24.88 -4.29 -0.34
N LYS A 195 25.69 -5.23 -0.81
CA LYS A 195 27.14 -5.10 -0.90
C LYS A 195 27.62 -5.67 -2.23
N GLU A 196 28.57 -5.01 -2.87
CA GLU A 196 29.10 -5.44 -4.19
C GLU A 196 27.99 -5.66 -5.25
N ASN A 197 26.91 -4.85 -5.19
CA ASN A 197 25.68 -4.93 -6.01
C ASN A 197 24.75 -6.12 -5.72
N GLU A 198 25.11 -6.98 -4.76
CA GLU A 198 24.31 -8.13 -4.37
C GLU A 198 23.60 -7.92 -3.01
N PRO A 199 22.34 -8.36 -2.88
CA PRO A 199 21.66 -8.37 -1.59
C PRO A 199 22.30 -9.37 -0.62
N ILE A 200 22.48 -8.96 0.63
CA ILE A 200 23.17 -9.75 1.66
C ILE A 200 22.16 -10.28 2.69
N ARG A 201 21.45 -9.39 3.38
CA ARG A 201 20.49 -9.75 4.44
C ARG A 201 19.49 -8.64 4.74
N PHE A 202 18.33 -9.00 5.29
CA PHE A 202 17.44 -8.03 5.91
C PHE A 202 18.03 -7.54 7.24
N LEU A 203 18.09 -6.21 7.41
CA LEU A 203 18.51 -5.56 8.65
C LEU A 203 17.32 -5.23 9.54
N GLU A 204 16.18 -4.90 8.94
CA GLU A 204 14.95 -4.51 9.61
C GLU A 204 13.76 -5.15 8.90
N ALA A 205 12.70 -5.48 9.64
CA ALA A 205 11.48 -6.06 9.10
C ALA A 205 10.25 -5.66 9.93
N ILE A 206 9.15 -5.32 9.27
CA ILE A 206 7.85 -5.11 9.91
C ILE A 206 6.81 -5.96 9.18
N THR A 207 6.12 -6.82 9.92
CA THR A 207 5.14 -7.78 9.38
C THR A 207 3.84 -7.09 8.98
N TYR A 208 3.18 -7.58 7.92
CA TYR A 208 1.93 -6.99 7.45
C TYR A 208 0.73 -7.33 8.35
N ASN A 209 0.68 -8.55 8.89
CA ASN A 209 -0.46 -9.03 9.71
C ASN A 209 -0.71 -8.18 10.96
N GLY A 210 0.34 -7.55 11.52
CA GLY A 210 0.24 -6.68 12.70
C GLY A 210 0.20 -5.20 12.38
N SER A 211 0.20 -4.81 11.10
CA SER A 211 0.43 -3.42 10.70
C SER A 211 -0.85 -2.70 10.24
N THR A 212 -0.96 -1.45 10.68
CA THR A 212 -2.02 -0.51 10.28
C THR A 212 -1.53 0.51 9.24
N LEU A 213 -0.22 0.59 9.04
CA LEU A 213 0.49 1.45 8.09
C LEU A 213 1.40 0.60 7.21
N ASP A 214 1.67 1.06 5.98
CA ASP A 214 2.62 0.37 5.12
C ASP A 214 4.05 0.48 5.71
N PRO A 215 4.73 -0.65 5.99
CA PRO A 215 6.10 -0.66 6.49
C PRO A 215 7.10 0.16 5.67
N LEU A 216 6.98 0.18 4.35
CA LEU A 216 7.92 0.89 3.48
C LEU A 216 7.82 2.41 3.70
N GLU A 217 6.62 2.95 3.92
CA GLU A 217 6.45 4.36 4.25
C GLU A 217 7.15 4.71 5.59
N ILE A 218 7.08 3.80 6.57
CA ILE A 218 7.75 3.97 7.87
C ILE A 218 9.27 4.04 7.69
N PHE A 219 9.85 3.10 6.93
CA PHE A 219 11.29 3.06 6.68
C PHE A 219 11.79 4.27 5.89
N ILE A 220 10.99 4.76 4.93
CA ILE A 220 11.32 5.96 4.15
C ILE A 220 11.28 7.20 5.04
N LYS A 221 10.21 7.40 5.81
CA LYS A 221 10.09 8.52 6.77
C LYS A 221 11.21 8.51 7.80
N SER A 222 11.64 7.31 8.20
CA SER A 222 12.75 7.11 9.14
C SER A 222 14.14 7.22 8.49
N ARG A 223 14.22 7.52 7.19
CA ARG A 223 15.48 7.65 6.42
C ARG A 223 16.41 6.44 6.56
N MET A 224 15.86 5.23 6.57
CA MET A 224 16.63 3.98 6.79
C MET A 224 17.29 3.43 5.52
N THR A 225 17.24 4.17 4.42
CA THR A 225 17.74 3.75 3.10
C THR A 225 18.97 4.56 2.68
N SER A 226 19.74 4.03 1.73
CA SER A 226 20.89 4.72 1.14
C SER A 226 21.05 4.37 -0.35
N LEU A 227 19.97 4.47 -1.12
CA LEU A 227 19.87 4.18 -2.55
C LEU A 227 20.92 4.92 -3.36
N SER A 228 21.20 6.18 -3.02
CA SER A 228 22.24 6.97 -3.67
C SER A 228 23.64 6.32 -3.58
N SER A 229 23.98 5.73 -2.43
CA SER A 229 25.21 4.95 -2.25
C SER A 229 25.16 3.64 -3.04
N VAL A 230 24.03 2.96 -3.02
CA VAL A 230 23.84 1.68 -3.73
C VAL A 230 24.03 1.88 -5.24
N VAL A 231 23.45 2.92 -5.82
CA VAL A 231 23.59 3.22 -7.26
C VAL A 231 25.03 3.59 -7.65
N LYS A 232 25.73 4.35 -6.78
CA LYS A 232 27.08 4.87 -7.08
C LYS A 232 28.21 3.90 -6.77
N ARG A 233 28.06 3.11 -5.70
CA ARG A 233 29.14 2.28 -5.12
C ARG A 233 28.81 0.80 -5.10
N GLY A 234 27.55 0.42 -5.38
CA GLY A 234 27.08 -0.95 -5.25
C GLY A 234 26.85 -1.38 -3.79
N GLU A 235 26.87 -0.45 -2.84
CA GLU A 235 26.79 -0.75 -1.41
C GLU A 235 25.85 0.20 -0.68
N GLY A 236 25.04 -0.35 0.24
CA GLY A 236 24.12 0.42 1.06
C GLY A 236 22.85 -0.35 1.42
N LYS A 237 21.74 0.38 1.59
CA LYS A 237 20.46 -0.16 2.06
C LYS A 237 19.33 0.19 1.11
N VAL A 238 18.50 -0.79 0.78
CA VAL A 238 17.32 -0.63 -0.09
C VAL A 238 16.09 -1.21 0.58
N LEU A 239 14.92 -0.90 0.06
CA LEU A 239 13.67 -1.49 0.53
C LEU A 239 13.34 -2.74 -0.28
N ALA A 240 12.81 -3.76 0.39
CA ALA A 240 12.30 -4.97 -0.23
C ALA A 240 11.09 -5.52 0.52
N THR A 241 10.28 -6.29 -0.18
CA THR A 241 9.17 -7.05 0.39
C THR A 241 9.47 -8.53 0.38
N PHE A 242 9.07 -9.24 1.43
CA PHE A 242 9.22 -10.68 1.56
C PHE A 242 7.87 -11.38 1.50
N ARG A 243 7.78 -12.36 0.62
CA ARG A 243 6.61 -13.20 0.38
C ARG A 243 7.04 -14.66 0.42
N GLU A 244 6.08 -15.55 0.63
CA GLU A 244 6.27 -16.99 0.47
C GLU A 244 5.29 -17.53 -0.55
N ILE A 245 5.73 -18.52 -1.32
CA ILE A 245 4.91 -19.31 -2.25
C ILE A 245 5.10 -20.80 -1.95
N PRO A 246 4.13 -21.67 -2.24
CA PRO A 246 4.32 -23.12 -2.11
C PRO A 246 5.50 -23.62 -2.95
N ASN A 247 6.25 -24.59 -2.44
CA ASN A 247 7.36 -25.21 -3.18
C ASN A 247 6.93 -25.78 -4.53
N SER A 248 5.74 -26.38 -4.58
CA SER A 248 5.16 -26.95 -5.79
C SER A 248 4.87 -25.91 -6.88
N ALA A 249 4.69 -24.64 -6.53
CA ALA A 249 4.41 -23.56 -7.47
C ALA A 249 5.67 -22.74 -7.84
N ARG A 250 6.85 -23.13 -7.33
CA ARG A 250 8.09 -22.36 -7.48
C ARG A 250 8.51 -22.21 -8.94
N GLU A 251 8.51 -23.29 -9.70
CA GLU A 251 8.96 -23.29 -11.09
C GLU A 251 8.03 -22.44 -11.97
N ASP A 252 6.72 -22.61 -11.80
CA ASP A 252 5.72 -21.78 -12.49
C ASP A 252 5.87 -20.29 -12.15
N ALA A 253 6.12 -19.97 -10.88
CA ALA A 253 6.37 -18.59 -10.46
C ALA A 253 7.62 -18.01 -11.14
N GLN A 254 8.70 -18.79 -11.21
CA GLN A 254 9.93 -18.38 -11.87
C GLN A 254 9.70 -18.10 -13.37
N ASN A 255 8.96 -18.98 -14.05
CA ASN A 255 8.63 -18.82 -15.48
C ASN A 255 7.79 -17.56 -15.71
N ILE A 256 6.78 -17.31 -14.87
CA ILE A 256 5.96 -16.10 -14.96
C ILE A 256 6.82 -14.86 -14.73
N ILE A 257 7.66 -14.84 -13.68
CA ILE A 257 8.54 -13.69 -13.37
C ILE A 257 9.48 -13.39 -14.53
N GLU A 258 9.98 -14.41 -15.23
CA GLU A 258 10.83 -14.22 -16.40
C GLU A 258 10.07 -13.54 -17.54
N MET A 259 8.84 -13.98 -17.85
CA MET A 259 8.00 -13.35 -18.88
C MET A 259 7.68 -11.88 -18.57
N LEU A 260 7.57 -11.50 -17.29
CA LEU A 260 7.29 -10.12 -16.90
C LEU A 260 8.39 -9.14 -17.33
N LYS A 261 9.63 -9.62 -17.53
CA LYS A 261 10.73 -8.78 -18.01
C LYS A 261 10.48 -8.27 -19.43
N ASP A 262 9.81 -9.04 -20.27
CA ASP A 262 9.54 -8.68 -21.67
C ASP A 262 8.58 -7.50 -21.78
N ILE A 263 7.65 -7.36 -20.82
CA ILE A 263 6.72 -6.23 -20.74
C ILE A 263 7.25 -5.07 -19.89
N GLY A 264 8.52 -5.10 -19.49
CA GLY A 264 9.20 -4.00 -18.80
C GLY A 264 9.08 -4.01 -17.27
N ILE A 265 8.64 -5.10 -16.65
CA ILE A 265 8.74 -5.33 -15.20
C ILE A 265 10.08 -6.02 -14.96
N LYS A 266 11.14 -5.22 -14.80
CA LYS A 266 12.55 -5.66 -14.75
C LYS A 266 13.20 -5.44 -13.39
N GLY A 267 12.39 -5.24 -12.34
CA GLY A 267 12.91 -5.07 -10.99
C GLY A 267 13.70 -6.28 -10.49
N LYS A 268 14.56 -6.06 -9.48
CA LYS A 268 15.29 -7.14 -8.81
C LYS A 268 14.30 -8.01 -8.01
N ILE A 269 14.08 -9.23 -8.50
CA ILE A 269 13.21 -10.25 -7.90
C ILE A 269 14.04 -11.51 -7.66
N TYR A 270 13.99 -12.03 -6.43
CA TYR A 270 14.76 -13.19 -6.01
C TYR A 270 13.82 -14.28 -5.52
N LEU A 271 14.01 -15.50 -6.01
CA LEU A 271 13.24 -16.67 -5.61
C LEU A 271 14.16 -17.65 -4.86
N GLY A 272 14.00 -17.74 -3.55
CA GLY A 272 14.84 -18.56 -2.66
C GLY A 272 14.53 -20.05 -2.75
N LYS A 273 15.53 -20.92 -2.62
CA LYS A 273 15.37 -22.38 -2.79
C LYS A 273 14.31 -22.98 -1.84
N PRO A 274 13.68 -24.12 -2.21
CA PRO A 274 12.68 -24.77 -1.38
C PRO A 274 13.16 -25.00 0.06
N ASN A 275 12.36 -24.57 1.05
CA ASN A 275 12.65 -24.75 2.47
C ASN A 275 13.99 -24.15 2.95
N GLN A 276 14.57 -23.21 2.20
CA GLN A 276 15.83 -22.56 2.57
C GLN A 276 15.62 -21.09 2.89
N GLU A 277 16.41 -20.59 3.84
CA GLU A 277 16.48 -19.17 4.11
C GLU A 277 17.02 -18.39 2.91
N ILE A 278 16.60 -17.13 2.80
CA ILE A 278 17.18 -16.16 1.87
C ILE A 278 17.41 -14.85 2.60
N PHE A 279 18.59 -14.25 2.40
CA PHE A 279 18.95 -12.95 3.00
C PHE A 279 18.75 -12.92 4.53
N GLY A 280 19.13 -14.02 5.21
CA GLY A 280 19.06 -14.16 6.66
C GLY A 280 17.66 -14.37 7.22
N ILE A 281 16.68 -14.71 6.38
CA ILE A 281 15.29 -14.91 6.79
C ILE A 281 14.85 -16.34 6.46
N PRO A 282 14.44 -17.14 7.45
CA PRO A 282 13.90 -18.47 7.21
C PRO A 282 12.50 -18.40 6.59
N VAL A 283 12.08 -19.50 5.97
CA VAL A 283 10.76 -19.66 5.37
C VAL A 283 9.92 -20.69 6.14
N THR A 284 8.60 -20.59 6.00
CA THR A 284 7.69 -21.63 6.48
C THR A 284 7.99 -22.96 5.78
N GLN A 285 7.80 -24.08 6.47
CA GLN A 285 7.86 -25.40 5.84
C GLN A 285 6.95 -25.48 4.60
N GLU A 286 7.44 -26.17 3.59
CA GLU A 286 6.80 -26.35 2.27
C GLU A 286 6.65 -25.07 1.44
N THR A 287 7.45 -24.05 1.76
CA THR A 287 7.44 -22.79 1.01
C THR A 287 8.83 -22.36 0.52
N SER A 288 8.81 -21.52 -0.51
CA SER A 288 9.96 -20.83 -1.07
C SER A 288 9.77 -19.32 -0.90
N ALA A 289 10.85 -18.61 -0.58
CA ALA A 289 10.81 -17.15 -0.48
C ALA A 289 10.72 -16.48 -1.85
N LEU A 290 9.95 -15.40 -1.93
CA LEU A 290 9.89 -14.46 -3.04
C LEU A 290 10.20 -13.07 -2.49
N VAL A 291 11.40 -12.58 -2.78
CA VAL A 291 11.86 -11.25 -2.37
C VAL A 291 11.80 -10.30 -3.57
N ILE A 292 11.08 -9.20 -3.41
CA ILE A 292 10.91 -8.18 -4.46
C ILE A 292 11.48 -6.86 -3.94
N VAL A 293 12.50 -6.34 -4.61
CA VAL A 293 13.08 -5.03 -4.30
C VAL A 293 12.09 -3.93 -4.70
N GLY A 294 11.73 -3.09 -3.74
CA GLY A 294 10.44 -2.37 -3.69
C GLY A 294 10.25 -1.23 -4.69
N GLY A 295 8.99 -0.95 -5.02
CA GLY A 295 8.59 0.11 -5.96
C GLY A 295 8.65 1.55 -5.43
N LEU A 296 8.92 1.74 -4.13
CA LEU A 296 9.10 3.05 -3.51
C LEU A 296 10.58 3.46 -3.35
N ASN A 297 11.53 2.58 -3.70
CA ASN A 297 12.95 2.90 -3.69
C ASN A 297 13.34 4.15 -4.52
N PRO A 298 12.77 4.39 -5.72
CA PRO A 298 13.05 5.63 -6.46
C PRO A 298 12.71 6.88 -5.65
N ILE A 299 11.63 6.82 -4.87
CA ILE A 299 11.15 7.93 -4.05
C ILE A 299 11.96 8.06 -2.76
N ALA A 300 12.38 6.94 -2.17
CA ALA A 300 13.33 6.95 -1.06
C ALA A 300 14.62 7.70 -1.44
N GLY A 301 15.15 7.46 -2.65
CA GLY A 301 16.31 8.17 -3.17
C GLY A 301 16.09 9.66 -3.42
N ILE A 302 14.87 10.09 -3.80
CA ILE A 302 14.50 11.51 -3.87
C ILE A 302 14.60 12.17 -2.48
N ILE A 303 14.05 11.50 -1.46
CA ILE A 303 14.09 11.99 -0.07
C ILE A 303 15.51 12.04 0.48
N GLU A 304 16.37 11.06 0.15
CA GLU A 304 17.80 11.09 0.47
C GLU A 304 18.52 12.33 -0.10
N ALA A 305 18.07 12.83 -1.25
CA ALA A 305 18.58 14.04 -1.89
C ALA A 305 17.97 15.34 -1.32
N ASN A 306 17.27 15.25 -0.19
CA ASN A 306 16.56 16.33 0.50
C ASN A 306 15.51 17.04 -0.37
N ILE A 307 14.86 16.30 -1.25
CA ILE A 307 13.64 16.76 -1.93
C ILE A 307 12.46 16.25 -1.10
N GLU A 308 11.54 17.15 -0.77
CA GLU A 308 10.32 16.81 -0.04
C GLU A 308 9.43 15.92 -0.90
N ALA A 309 8.91 14.84 -0.31
CA ALA A 309 7.98 13.94 -0.96
C ALA A 309 7.02 13.34 0.05
N GLU A 310 5.72 13.37 -0.25
CA GLU A 310 4.70 12.62 0.49
C GLU A 310 4.34 11.35 -0.27
N ASN A 311 4.45 10.20 0.39
CA ASN A 311 4.31 8.89 -0.24
C ASN A 311 3.07 8.18 0.25
N LYS A 312 2.32 7.62 -0.68
CA LYS A 312 1.16 6.77 -0.40
C LYS A 312 1.33 5.45 -1.16
N ALA A 313 1.67 4.40 -0.42
CA ALA A 313 1.79 3.05 -0.94
C ALA A 313 0.42 2.46 -1.27
N MET A 314 0.39 1.54 -2.24
CA MET A 314 -0.82 0.77 -2.59
C MET A 314 -2.03 1.69 -2.83
N SER A 315 -1.88 2.67 -3.72
CA SER A 315 -2.81 3.80 -3.83
C SER A 315 -3.96 3.51 -4.77
N ILE A 316 -3.69 3.38 -6.07
CA ILE A 316 -4.72 3.32 -7.12
C ILE A 316 -4.48 2.15 -8.08
N LEU A 317 -5.54 1.71 -8.74
CA LEU A 317 -5.45 0.87 -9.93
C LEU A 317 -5.32 1.77 -11.16
N TYR A 318 -4.47 1.38 -12.11
CA TYR A 318 -4.21 2.16 -13.31
C TYR A 318 -3.85 1.27 -14.50
N ASN A 319 -4.11 1.73 -15.72
CA ASN A 319 -3.81 0.97 -16.93
C ASN A 319 -2.31 1.00 -17.23
N TYR A 320 -1.68 -0.17 -17.32
CA TYR A 320 -0.23 -0.27 -17.48
C TYR A 320 0.29 0.34 -18.79
N GLU A 321 -0.52 0.25 -19.85
CA GLU A 321 -0.23 0.79 -21.17
C GLU A 321 -0.15 2.32 -21.21
N GLN A 322 -0.71 3.01 -20.20
CA GLN A 322 -0.63 4.47 -20.10
C GLN A 322 0.69 4.95 -19.47
N LEU A 323 1.41 4.07 -18.76
CA LEU A 323 2.70 4.43 -18.18
C LEU A 323 3.77 4.51 -19.28
N GLN A 324 4.65 5.50 -19.16
CA GLN A 324 5.76 5.73 -20.08
C GLN A 324 7.10 5.42 -19.41
N PRO A 325 8.09 4.89 -20.14
CA PRO A 325 9.46 4.78 -19.63
C PRO A 325 9.94 6.13 -19.10
N ILE A 326 10.60 6.16 -17.93
CA ILE A 326 11.03 7.40 -17.29
C ILE A 326 11.88 8.32 -18.19
N LYS A 327 12.61 7.74 -19.14
CA LYS A 327 13.42 8.47 -20.13
C LYS A 327 12.61 9.40 -21.04
N GLU A 328 11.31 9.15 -21.22
CA GLU A 328 10.42 9.98 -22.04
C GLU A 328 10.07 11.32 -21.35
N TYR A 329 10.35 11.45 -20.04
CA TYR A 329 10.08 12.66 -19.26
C TYR A 329 11.34 13.52 -18.97
N LEU A 330 12.49 13.18 -19.57
CA LEU A 330 13.80 13.81 -19.29
C LEU A 330 14.36 14.57 -20.49
#